data_AF-A0A6L6IRV7-F1
#
_entry.id   AF-A0A6L6IRV7-F1
#
_cell.length_a   1.000
_cell.length_b   1.000
_cell.length_c   1.000
_cell.angle_alpha   90.00
_cell.angle_beta   90.00
_cell.angle_gamma   90.00
#
_symmetry.space_group_name_H-M   'P 1'
#
loop_
_entity.id
_entity.type
_entity.pdbx_description
1 polymer ?
#
loop_
_entity_poly.entity_id
_entity_poly.type
_entity_poly.pdbx_seq_one_letter_code
_entity_poly.pdbx_strand_id
1 'polypeptide(L)'
;MILKVFKLAGVLSLLVVIAAGWQWNKLQQERLSALQEANIRLGQKLEIQQAHLNDLMARKANLEAALIARQQKQYRLEKTYEQYRQQLGQAVEQAPCAGQPVPDDVIRLQRDALSTDIGAR
;
A
#
# COMPACT_ATOMS: atom_id res chain seq x y z
N MET A 1 -53.13 -45.88 51.23
CA MET A 1 -53.27 -45.19 49.92
C MET A 1 -52.43 -43.91 49.86
N ILE A 2 -52.50 -43.05 50.89
CA ILE A 2 -51.80 -41.74 50.99
C ILE A 2 -50.27 -41.83 50.79
N LEU A 3 -49.60 -42.85 51.36
CA LEU A 3 -48.14 -43.02 51.22
C LEU A 3 -47.68 -43.28 49.78
N LYS A 4 -48.51 -43.94 48.96
CA LYS A 4 -48.20 -44.20 47.54
C LYS A 4 -48.32 -42.92 46.70
N VAL A 5 -49.27 -42.06 47.04
CA VAL A 5 -49.49 -40.77 46.38
C VAL A 5 -48.33 -39.81 46.64
N PHE A 6 -47.83 -39.74 47.88
CA PHE A 6 -46.65 -38.92 48.20
C PHE A 6 -45.37 -39.39 47.49
N LYS A 7 -45.15 -40.71 47.38
CA LYS A 7 -44.00 -41.24 46.62
C LYS A 7 -44.09 -40.94 45.13
N LEU A 8 -45.28 -41.05 44.53
CA LEU A 8 -45.51 -40.68 43.13
C LEU A 8 -45.31 -39.18 42.88
N ALA A 9 -45.80 -38.32 43.77
CA ALA A 9 -45.61 -36.87 43.67
C ALA A 9 -44.12 -36.48 43.79
N GLY A 10 -43.37 -37.13 44.68
CA GLY A 10 -41.93 -36.92 44.82
C GLY A 10 -41.15 -37.32 43.57
N VAL A 11 -41.47 -38.47 42.96
CA VAL A 11 -40.83 -38.93 41.72
C VAL A 11 -41.15 -38.01 40.54
N LEU A 12 -42.40 -37.54 40.42
CA LEU A 12 -42.80 -36.60 39.39
C LEU A 12 -42.06 -35.25 39.52
N SER A 13 -41.94 -34.72 40.74
CA SER A 13 -41.16 -33.51 41.01
C SER A 13 -39.70 -33.67 40.57
N LEU A 14 -39.08 -34.81 40.88
CA LEU A 14 -37.68 -35.08 40.56
C LEU A 14 -37.47 -35.18 39.04
N LEU A 15 -38.41 -35.79 38.31
CA LEU A 15 -38.38 -35.84 36.84
C LEU A 15 -38.48 -34.46 36.20
N VAL A 16 -39.33 -33.57 36.74
CA VAL A 16 -39.46 -32.20 36.23
C VAL A 16 -38.15 -31.42 36.43
N VAL A 17 -37.50 -31.56 37.58
CA VAL A 17 -36.21 -30.91 37.85
C VAL A 17 -35.12 -31.42 36.90
N ILE A 18 -35.06 -32.73 36.65
CA ILE A 18 -34.10 -33.30 35.70
C ILE A 18 -34.37 -32.80 34.27
N ALA A 19 -35.63 -32.78 33.83
CA ALA A 19 -36.00 -32.31 32.50
C ALA A 19 -35.66 -30.81 32.30
N ALA A 20 -35.99 -29.98 33.30
CA ALA A 20 -35.65 -28.56 33.29
C ALA A 20 -34.13 -28.33 33.28
N GLY A 21 -33.38 -29.07 34.09
CA GLY A 21 -31.92 -29.00 34.14
C GLY A 21 -31.27 -29.45 32.82
N TRP A 22 -31.79 -30.49 32.18
CA TRP A 22 -31.30 -30.95 30.88
C TRP A 22 -31.54 -29.91 29.78
N GLN A 23 -32.75 -29.33 29.74
CA GLN A 23 -33.10 -28.31 28.77
C GLN A 23 -32.28 -27.03 28.95
N TRP A 24 -32.00 -26.65 30.20
CA TRP A 24 -31.13 -25.52 30.52
C TRP A 24 -29.69 -25.77 30.06
N ASN A 25 -29.13 -26.96 30.34
CA ASN A 25 -27.78 -27.33 29.91
C ASN A 25 -27.64 -27.31 28.39
N LYS A 26 -28.63 -27.83 27.67
CA LYS A 26 -28.64 -27.79 26.20
C LYS A 26 -28.62 -26.35 25.68
N LEU A 27 -29.45 -25.48 26.26
CA LEU A 27 -29.49 -24.07 25.87
C LEU A 27 -28.16 -23.35 26.15
N GLN A 28 -27.50 -23.66 27.28
CA GLN A 28 -26.18 -23.11 27.62
C GLN A 28 -25.10 -23.59 26.65
N GLN A 29 -25.13 -24.87 26.25
CA GLN A 29 -24.19 -25.42 25.27
C GLN A 29 -24.32 -24.75 23.90
N GLU A 30 -25.55 -24.53 23.42
CA GLU A 30 -25.79 -23.82 22.15
C GLU A 30 -25.29 -22.37 22.19
N ARG A 31 -25.45 -21.69 23.33
CA ARG A 31 -24.90 -20.33 23.49
C ARG A 31 -23.38 -20.35 23.52
N LEU A 32 -22.77 -21.28 24.24
CA LEU A 32 -21.31 -21.42 24.32
C LEU A 32 -20.71 -21.71 22.96
N SER A 33 -21.28 -22.63 22.17
CA SER A 33 -20.80 -22.91 20.82
C SER A 33 -20.95 -21.71 19.90
N ALA A 34 -22.09 -20.99 19.97
CA ALA A 34 -22.28 -19.78 19.19
C ALA A 34 -21.27 -18.68 19.53
N LEU A 35 -20.98 -18.47 20.83
CA LEU A 35 -19.94 -17.53 21.26
C LEU A 35 -18.54 -17.97 20.81
N GLN A 36 -18.24 -19.27 20.89
CA GLN A 36 -16.95 -19.81 20.47
C GLN A 36 -16.74 -19.65 18.95
N GLU A 37 -17.76 -19.93 18.14
CA GLU A 37 -17.74 -19.70 16.69
C GLU A 37 -17.55 -18.21 16.37
N ALA A 38 -18.27 -17.32 17.07
CA ALA A 38 -18.13 -15.88 16.89
C ALA A 38 -16.70 -15.42 17.18
N ASN A 39 -16.07 -15.95 18.24
CA ASN A 39 -14.72 -15.61 18.63
C ASN A 39 -13.69 -16.10 17.60
N ILE A 40 -13.84 -17.33 17.10
CA ILE A 40 -13.01 -17.87 16.00
C ILE A 40 -13.12 -16.99 14.76
N ARG A 41 -14.35 -16.61 14.35
CA ARG A 41 -14.57 -15.76 13.18
C ARG A 41 -13.97 -14.36 13.36
N LEU A 42 -14.07 -13.78 14.56
CA LEU A 42 -13.45 -12.50 14.87
C LEU A 42 -11.93 -12.59 14.85
N GLY A 43 -11.35 -13.65 15.42
CA GLY A 43 -9.92 -13.92 15.39
C GLY A 43 -9.38 -14.05 13.96
N GLN A 44 -10.05 -14.82 13.11
CA GLN A 44 -9.69 -14.95 11.70
C GLN A 44 -9.76 -13.61 10.95
N LYS A 45 -10.82 -12.81 11.19
CA LYS A 45 -10.93 -11.48 10.58
C LYS A 45 -9.80 -10.56 11.04
N LEU A 46 -9.45 -10.59 12.32
CA LEU A 46 -8.36 -9.80 12.87
C LEU A 46 -7.03 -10.20 12.23
N GLU A 47 -6.75 -11.50 12.12
CA GLU A 47 -5.52 -12.02 11.51
C GLU A 47 -5.39 -11.60 10.04
N ILE A 48 -6.47 -11.72 9.26
CA ILE A 48 -6.49 -11.28 7.86
C ILE A 48 -6.25 -9.76 7.76
N GLN A 49 -6.93 -8.97 8.60
CA GLN A 49 -6.73 -7.51 8.61
C GLN A 49 -5.31 -7.13 9.00
N GLN A 50 -4.73 -7.83 9.97
CA GLN A 50 -3.38 -7.56 10.45
C GLN A 50 -2.33 -7.96 9.40
N ALA A 51 -2.53 -9.08 8.71
CA ALA A 51 -1.71 -9.45 7.56
C ALA A 51 -1.76 -8.39 6.45
N HIS A 52 -2.96 -7.86 6.16
CA HIS A 52 -3.13 -6.81 5.17
C HIS A 52 -2.45 -5.49 5.57
N LEU A 53 -2.54 -5.10 6.84
CA LEU A 53 -1.85 -3.91 7.36
C LEU A 53 -0.33 -4.07 7.29
N ASN A 54 0.19 -5.25 7.61
CA ASN A 54 1.62 -5.55 7.53
C ASN A 54 2.12 -5.49 6.07
N ASP A 55 1.39 -6.08 5.13
CA ASP A 55 1.71 -5.99 3.70
C ASP A 55 1.70 -4.53 3.21
N LEU A 56 0.69 -3.75 3.64
CA LEU A 56 0.57 -2.34 3.25
C LEU A 56 1.70 -1.49 3.83
N MET A 57 2.10 -1.73 5.08
CA MET A 57 3.27 -1.09 5.69
C MET A 57 4.58 -1.46 4.96
N ALA A 58 4.76 -2.74 4.61
CA ALA A 58 5.93 -3.18 3.84
C ALA A 58 5.99 -2.52 2.46
N ARG A 59 4.86 -2.46 1.74
CA ARG A 59 4.76 -1.76 0.46
C ARG A 59 5.06 -0.28 0.59
N LYS A 60 4.54 0.38 1.63
CA LYS A 60 4.82 1.79 1.91
C LYS A 60 6.32 2.03 2.11
N ALA A 61 6.97 1.23 2.96
CA ALA A 61 8.41 1.34 3.21
C ALA A 61 9.24 1.15 1.92
N ASN A 62 8.87 0.19 1.09
CA ASN A 62 9.53 -0.04 -0.20
C ASN A 62 9.36 1.14 -1.17
N LEU A 63 8.16 1.73 -1.22
CA LEU A 63 7.89 2.91 -2.04
C LEU A 63 8.67 4.13 -1.54
N GLU A 64 8.73 4.34 -0.23
CA GLU A 64 9.53 5.41 0.37
C GLU A 64 11.02 5.24 0.03
N ALA A 65 11.57 4.03 0.19
CA ALA A 65 12.95 3.73 -0.19
C ALA A 65 13.21 3.98 -1.68
N ALA A 66 12.28 3.58 -2.56
CA ALA A 66 12.38 3.81 -3.99
C ALA A 66 12.31 5.31 -4.35
N LEU A 67 11.47 6.08 -3.67
CA LEU A 67 11.38 7.53 -3.85
C LEU A 67 12.66 8.23 -3.41
N ILE A 68 13.21 7.88 -2.25
CA ILE A 68 14.49 8.40 -1.76
C ILE A 68 15.60 8.10 -2.77
N ALA A 69 15.67 6.85 -3.27
CA ALA A 69 16.66 6.47 -4.26
C ALA A 69 16.52 7.27 -5.58
N ARG A 70 15.28 7.55 -6.02
CA ARG A 70 15.02 8.39 -7.20
C ARG A 70 15.45 9.84 -6.97
N GLN A 71 15.11 10.43 -5.83
CA GLN A 71 15.53 11.80 -5.48
C GLN A 71 17.05 11.92 -5.43
N GLN A 72 17.74 10.96 -4.81
CA GLN A 72 19.21 10.95 -4.79
C GLN A 72 19.82 10.85 -6.19
N LYS A 73 19.24 10.03 -7.07
CA LYS A 73 19.68 9.96 -8.47
C LYS A 73 19.49 11.29 -9.18
N GLN A 74 18.31 11.91 -9.06
CA GLN A 74 18.02 13.21 -9.65
C GLN A 74 19.00 14.28 -9.17
N TYR A 75 19.24 14.37 -7.86
CA TYR A 75 20.20 15.31 -7.31
C TYR A 75 21.62 15.11 -7.86
N ARG A 76 22.07 13.86 -8.03
CA ARG A 76 23.37 13.56 -8.64
C ARG A 76 23.43 13.97 -10.12
N LEU A 77 22.36 13.70 -10.86
CA LEU A 77 22.22 14.08 -12.28
C LEU A 77 22.23 15.61 -12.44
N GLU A 78 21.54 16.33 -11.56
CA GLU A 78 21.50 17.79 -11.56
C GLU A 78 22.88 18.38 -11.26
N LYS A 79 23.58 17.85 -10.24
CA LYS A 79 24.98 18.24 -9.97
C LYS A 79 25.92 18.00 -11.14
N THR A 80 25.81 16.83 -11.79
CA THR A 80 26.66 16.53 -12.96
C THR A 80 26.32 17.42 -14.13
N TYR A 81 25.03 17.70 -14.37
CA TYR A 81 24.61 18.62 -15.40
C TYR A 81 25.13 20.04 -15.17
N GLU A 82 25.07 20.56 -13.94
CA GLU A 82 25.65 21.87 -13.62
C GLU A 82 27.17 21.91 -13.85
N GLN A 83 27.89 20.84 -13.46
CA GLN A 83 29.33 20.73 -13.72
C GLN A 83 29.64 20.73 -15.22
N TYR A 84 28.90 19.95 -16.02
CA TYR A 84 29.05 19.94 -17.48
C TYR A 84 28.74 21.31 -18.08
N ARG A 85 27.70 21.99 -17.60
CA ARG A 85 27.33 23.33 -18.07
C ARG A 85 28.43 24.35 -17.77
N GLN A 86 29.05 24.29 -16.60
CA GLN A 86 30.19 25.13 -16.24
C GLN A 86 31.42 24.84 -17.12
N GLN A 87 31.73 23.56 -17.34
CA GLN A 87 32.83 23.15 -18.22
C GLN A 87 32.61 23.61 -19.67
N LEU A 88 31.39 23.46 -20.18
CA LEU A 88 31.02 23.96 -21.51
C LEU A 88 31.11 25.49 -21.58
N GLY A 89 30.65 26.20 -20.55
CA GLY A 89 30.78 27.65 -20.46
C GLY A 89 32.23 28.10 -20.52
N GLN A 90 33.11 27.47 -19.74
CA GLN A 90 34.55 27.74 -19.76
C GLN A 90 35.19 27.38 -21.11
N ALA A 91 34.82 26.27 -21.71
CA ALA A 91 35.32 25.87 -23.03
C ALA A 91 34.89 26.84 -24.13
N VAL A 92 33.67 27.37 -24.04
CA VAL A 92 33.18 28.43 -24.94
C VAL A 92 33.95 29.72 -24.70
N GLU A 93 34.12 30.19 -23.46
CA GLU A 93 34.89 31.41 -23.18
C GLU A 93 36.37 31.32 -23.60
N GLN A 94 36.96 30.13 -23.55
CA GLN A 94 38.33 29.87 -24.02
C GLN A 94 38.41 29.70 -25.55
N ALA A 95 37.29 29.54 -26.24
CA ALA A 95 37.29 29.44 -27.69
C ALA A 95 37.60 30.83 -28.30
N PRO A 96 38.61 30.94 -29.18
CA PRO A 96 39.07 32.22 -29.73
C PRO A 96 37.98 32.99 -30.51
N CYS A 97 36.89 32.33 -30.88
CA CYS A 97 35.77 32.87 -31.65
C CYS A 97 34.53 33.21 -30.79
N ALA A 98 34.51 32.94 -29.48
CA ALA A 98 33.28 33.06 -28.66
C ALA A 98 32.83 34.49 -28.32
N GLY A 99 33.65 35.50 -28.59
CA GLY A 99 33.29 36.91 -28.47
C GLY A 99 33.16 37.64 -29.81
N GLN A 100 33.39 36.95 -30.94
CA GLN A 100 33.27 37.56 -32.25
C GLN A 100 31.83 37.48 -32.75
N PRO A 101 31.26 38.59 -33.27
CA PRO A 101 29.96 38.51 -33.91
C PRO A 101 30.04 37.48 -35.03
N VAL A 102 29.05 36.57 -35.06
CA VAL A 102 28.95 35.55 -36.11
C VAL A 102 28.92 36.29 -37.46
N PRO A 103 29.84 36.00 -38.39
CA PRO A 103 29.88 36.69 -39.68
C PRO A 103 28.55 36.55 -40.42
N ASP A 104 28.06 37.65 -40.99
CA ASP A 104 26.77 37.70 -41.70
C ASP A 104 26.67 36.63 -42.81
N ASP A 105 27.80 36.25 -43.41
CA ASP A 105 27.84 35.19 -44.43
C ASP A 105 27.44 33.81 -43.88
N VAL A 106 27.77 33.50 -42.61
CA VAL A 106 27.34 32.26 -41.96
C VAL A 106 25.85 32.29 -41.66
N ILE A 107 25.32 33.45 -41.28
CA ILE A 107 23.88 33.66 -41.05
C ILE A 107 23.10 33.51 -42.35
N ARG A 108 23.62 34.06 -43.46
CA ARG A 108 23.04 33.91 -44.80
C ARG A 108 23.07 32.46 -45.25
N LEU A 109 24.18 31.76 -45.08
CA LEU A 109 24.29 30.33 -45.42
C LEU A 109 23.35 29.44 -44.60
N GLN A 110 23.17 29.72 -43.30
CA GLN A 110 22.18 29.00 -42.49
C GLN A 110 20.76 29.30 -42.94
N ARG A 111 20.43 30.58 -43.19
CA ARG A 111 19.09 30.97 -43.63
C ARG A 111 18.76 30.35 -44.99
N ASP A 112 19.72 30.32 -45.90
CA ASP A 112 19.60 29.66 -47.19
C ASP A 112 19.42 28.16 -46.99
N ALA A 113 20.25 27.49 -46.19
CA ALA A 113 20.11 26.05 -45.91
C ALA A 113 18.76 25.67 -45.29
N LEU A 114 18.24 26.47 -44.34
CA LEU A 114 16.90 26.29 -43.77
C LEU A 114 15.79 26.54 -44.80
N SER A 115 15.97 27.49 -45.71
CA SER A 115 15.00 27.76 -46.77
C SER A 115 14.99 26.69 -47.86
N THR A 116 16.15 26.10 -48.18
CA THR A 116 16.27 25.01 -49.16
C THR A 116 15.69 23.70 -48.63
N ASP A 117 15.79 23.43 -47.31
CA ASP A 117 15.19 22.24 -46.67
C ASP A 117 13.65 22.36 -46.54
N ILE A 118 13.14 23.57 -46.30
CA ILE A 118 11.69 23.82 -46.24
C ILE A 118 11.06 23.89 -47.65
N GLY A 119 11.83 24.27 -48.68
CA GLY A 119 11.40 24.31 -50.08
C GLY A 119 11.52 22.98 -50.85
N ALA A 120 12.10 21.94 -50.24
CA ALA A 120 12.23 20.60 -50.81
C ALA A 120 11.17 19.60 -50.31
N ARG A 121 10.12 20.09 -49.63
CA ARG A 121 8.93 19.32 -49.24
C ARG A 121 7.69 19.78 -49.99
#